data_AF-A0A970KE26-F1
#
_entry.id   AF-A0A970KE26-F1
#
_cell.length_a   1.000
_cell.length_b   1.000
_cell.length_c   1.000
_cell.angle_alpha   90.00
_cell.angle_beta   90.00
_cell.angle_gamma   90.00
#
_symmetry.space_group_name_H-M   'P 1'
#
loop_
_entity.id
_entity.type
_entity.pdbx_description
1 polymer ?
#
loop_
_entity_poly.entity_id
_entity_poly.type
_entity_poly.pdbx_seq_one_letter_code
_entity_poly.pdbx_strand_id
1 'polypeptide(L)'
;MKSSCTTDPVWLNGWKHHLGFVCSEIAKLERADQESFDQFFKGLMIMGSSVSDLYTGLLAPDEIALEISKQLIDMGLYNATPFFRWIDQAEKHYRELSISDGSKWTLLKGKPADFYLHIHPSRHSLHTARIKTTILKSAVALVAYVYAKQENDITALALNRVRKDCLGLPPIKEDHMKHILELAVDLQDRCEKTYRLR
;
A
#
# COMPACT_ATOMS: atom_id res chain seq x y z
N MET A 1 2.99 -15.21 -3.50
CA MET A 1 3.39 -13.87 -3.00
C MET A 1 2.70 -13.65 -1.66
N LYS A 2 3.42 -13.20 -0.62
CA LYS A 2 2.81 -12.94 0.69
C LYS A 2 1.83 -11.78 0.55
N SER A 3 0.62 -11.91 1.10
CA SER A 3 -0.39 -10.85 1.08
C SER A 3 -0.07 -9.70 2.04
N SER A 4 0.89 -9.93 2.95
CA SER A 4 1.39 -8.94 3.89
C SER A 4 2.82 -8.53 3.59
N CYS A 5 3.13 -7.26 3.85
CA CYS A 5 4.48 -6.69 3.80
C CYS A 5 5.17 -6.62 5.17
N THR A 6 4.61 -7.27 6.19
CA THR A 6 5.17 -7.35 7.56
C THR A 6 5.33 -8.82 7.97
N THR A 7 6.00 -9.06 9.09
CA THR A 7 6.12 -10.39 9.71
C THR A 7 4.91 -10.72 10.59
N ASP A 8 4.70 -12.00 10.84
CA ASP A 8 3.75 -12.49 11.84
C ASP A 8 4.02 -11.86 13.23
N PRO A 9 2.98 -11.58 14.02
CA PRO A 9 1.56 -11.83 13.77
C PRO A 9 0.83 -10.70 13.03
N VAL A 10 1.56 -9.66 12.60
CA VAL A 10 1.02 -8.41 12.05
C VAL A 10 0.78 -8.56 10.56
N TRP A 11 -0.44 -8.30 10.12
CA TRP A 11 -0.83 -8.24 8.72
C TRP A 11 -1.05 -6.80 8.30
N LEU A 12 -0.16 -6.30 7.44
CA LEU A 12 -0.33 -5.06 6.69
C LEU A 12 -0.28 -5.36 5.18
N ASN A 13 -1.28 -4.92 4.43
CA ASN A 13 -1.24 -4.95 2.96
C ASN A 13 -0.56 -3.68 2.42
N GLY A 14 0.75 -3.77 2.17
CA GLY A 14 1.57 -2.66 1.69
C GLY A 14 1.09 -2.05 0.38
N TRP A 15 0.66 -2.88 -0.58
CA TRP A 15 0.13 -2.42 -1.88
C TRP A 15 -1.06 -1.46 -1.75
N LYS A 16 -1.90 -1.66 -0.73
CA LYS A 16 -3.09 -0.81 -0.50
C LYS A 16 -2.83 0.36 0.43
N HIS A 17 -1.94 0.17 1.40
CA HIS A 17 -1.92 0.99 2.60
C HIS A 17 -0.60 1.68 2.89
N HIS A 18 0.45 1.48 2.08
CA HIS A 18 1.75 2.05 2.37
C HIS A 18 2.50 2.55 1.12
N LEU A 19 2.65 3.86 0.99
CA LEU A 19 3.32 4.49 -0.15
C LEU A 19 4.80 4.13 -0.26
N GLY A 20 5.54 4.16 0.86
CA GLY A 20 6.95 3.76 0.89
C GLY A 20 7.18 2.33 0.39
N PHE A 21 6.35 1.37 0.79
CA PHE A 21 6.36 0.00 0.27
C PHE A 21 6.13 -0.03 -1.24
N VAL A 22 5.13 0.69 -1.76
CA VAL A 22 4.86 0.74 -3.21
C VAL A 22 6.07 1.30 -3.97
N CYS A 23 6.69 2.37 -3.47
CA CYS A 23 7.90 2.91 -4.09
C CYS A 23 9.09 1.95 -4.04
N SER A 24 9.26 1.20 -2.94
CA SER A 24 10.34 0.22 -2.86
C SER A 24 10.13 -0.97 -3.82
N GLU A 25 8.88 -1.35 -4.10
CA GLU A 25 8.56 -2.35 -5.11
C GLU A 25 8.82 -1.83 -6.53
N ILE A 26 8.49 -0.56 -6.82
CA ILE A 26 8.80 0.08 -8.11
C ILE A 26 10.33 0.14 -8.31
N ALA A 27 11.07 0.50 -7.26
CA ALA A 27 12.53 0.63 -7.32
C ALA A 27 13.24 -0.67 -7.75
N LYS A 28 12.67 -1.83 -7.40
CA LYS A 28 13.20 -3.14 -7.79
C LYS A 28 13.05 -3.44 -9.29
N LEU A 29 12.29 -2.63 -10.03
CA LEU A 29 12.09 -2.80 -11.46
C LEU A 29 13.21 -2.19 -12.31
N GLU A 30 14.11 -1.41 -11.72
CA GLU A 30 15.27 -0.89 -12.44
C GLU A 30 16.12 -2.07 -12.94
N ARG A 31 16.13 -2.31 -14.25
CA ARG A 31 16.80 -3.45 -14.92
C ARG A 31 16.26 -4.83 -14.54
N ALA A 32 15.01 -4.89 -14.07
CA ALA A 32 14.32 -6.15 -13.85
C ALA A 32 14.16 -6.94 -15.14
N ASP A 33 14.24 -8.26 -15.03
CA ASP A 33 13.84 -9.17 -16.11
C ASP A 33 12.30 -9.23 -16.24
N GLN A 34 11.84 -9.92 -17.29
CA GLN A 34 10.41 -10.06 -17.55
C GLN A 34 9.70 -10.81 -16.41
N GLU A 35 10.36 -11.74 -15.73
CA GLU A 35 9.78 -12.48 -14.61
C GLU A 35 9.48 -11.54 -13.43
N SER A 36 10.45 -10.71 -13.05
CA SER A 36 10.31 -9.73 -11.97
C SER A 36 9.22 -8.69 -12.28
N PHE A 37 9.14 -8.25 -13.54
CA PHE A 37 8.06 -7.40 -14.03
C PHE A 37 6.69 -8.08 -13.87
N ASP A 38 6.55 -9.32 -14.32
CA ASP A 38 5.29 -10.08 -14.20
C ASP A 38 4.90 -10.33 -12.73
N GLN A 39 5.89 -10.58 -11.86
CA GLN A 39 5.68 -10.74 -10.42
C GLN A 39 5.15 -9.44 -9.79
N PHE A 40 5.74 -8.29 -10.12
CA PHE A 40 5.26 -6.99 -9.66
C PHE A 40 3.79 -6.78 -10.03
N PHE A 41 3.41 -7.03 -11.28
CA PHE A 41 2.02 -6.87 -11.71
C PHE A 41 1.07 -7.87 -11.05
N LYS A 42 1.50 -9.10 -10.77
CA LYS A 42 0.72 -10.05 -9.96
C LYS A 42 0.48 -9.50 -8.54
N GLY A 43 1.48 -8.89 -7.91
CA GLY A 43 1.35 -8.24 -6.60
C GLY A 43 0.37 -7.06 -6.64
N LEU A 44 0.54 -6.19 -7.64
CA LEU A 44 -0.32 -5.04 -7.87
C LEU A 44 -1.79 -5.43 -8.09
N MET A 45 -2.06 -6.60 -8.70
CA MET A 45 -3.42 -7.10 -8.90
C MET A 45 -4.12 -7.59 -7.62
N ILE A 46 -3.39 -7.73 -6.49
CA ILE A 46 -4.00 -7.97 -5.16
C ILE A 46 -4.81 -6.76 -4.70
N MET A 47 -4.55 -5.59 -5.27
CA MET A 47 -5.35 -4.39 -5.06
C MET A 47 -6.74 -4.56 -5.69
N GLY A 48 -7.76 -4.62 -4.83
CA GLY A 48 -9.17 -4.66 -5.23
C GLY A 48 -9.68 -3.35 -5.83
N SER A 49 -10.99 -3.16 -5.84
CA SER A 49 -11.65 -1.97 -6.41
C SER A 49 -12.18 -0.96 -5.37
N SER A 50 -11.94 -1.21 -4.08
CA SER A 50 -12.46 -0.39 -2.98
C SER A 50 -11.75 0.97 -2.86
N VAL A 51 -12.18 1.78 -1.90
CA VAL A 51 -11.38 2.90 -1.40
C VAL A 51 -10.40 2.36 -0.36
N SER A 52 -9.18 2.87 -0.35
CA SER A 52 -8.14 2.53 0.63
C SER A 52 -7.62 3.80 1.31
N ASP A 53 -7.14 3.63 2.53
CA ASP A 53 -6.41 4.65 3.28
C ASP A 53 -4.91 4.35 3.13
N LEU A 54 -4.17 5.24 2.47
CA LEU A 54 -2.78 5.08 2.08
C LEU A 54 -1.89 5.91 3.03
N TYR A 55 -1.00 5.24 3.76
CA TYR A 55 0.02 5.91 4.57
C TYR A 55 1.09 6.54 3.68
N THR A 56 1.40 7.81 3.94
CA THR A 56 2.33 8.66 3.20
C THR A 56 3.48 9.19 4.06
N GLY A 57 3.59 8.70 5.31
CA GLY A 57 4.66 9.07 6.24
C GLY A 57 5.95 8.31 5.96
N LEU A 58 6.91 8.45 6.86
CA LEU A 58 8.29 7.97 6.65
C LEU A 58 8.59 6.61 7.30
N LEU A 59 7.77 6.17 8.25
CA LEU A 59 7.99 4.88 8.92
C LEU A 59 7.82 3.74 7.92
N ALA A 60 8.71 2.76 7.95
CA ALA A 60 8.60 1.54 7.17
C ALA A 60 7.51 0.60 7.75
N PRO A 61 6.98 -0.35 6.95
CA PRO A 61 6.00 -1.32 7.43
C PRO A 61 6.41 -2.05 8.72
N ASP A 62 7.68 -2.47 8.81
CA ASP A 62 8.20 -3.19 9.98
C ASP A 62 8.35 -2.29 11.21
N GLU A 63 8.64 -1.00 11.02
CA GLU A 63 8.70 -0.03 12.12
C GLU A 63 7.31 0.21 12.70
N ILE A 64 6.30 0.39 11.84
CA ILE A 64 4.88 0.50 12.24
C ILE A 64 4.44 -0.76 12.99
N ALA A 65 4.74 -1.94 12.44
CA ALA A 65 4.40 -3.22 13.05
C ALA A 65 5.06 -3.39 14.43
N LEU A 66 6.33 -2.99 14.56
CA LEU A 66 7.08 -3.05 15.81
C LEU A 66 6.48 -2.13 16.87
N GLU A 67 6.15 -0.89 16.52
CA GLU A 67 5.55 0.08 17.46
C GLU A 67 4.19 -0.39 17.97
N ILE A 68 3.33 -0.86 17.07
CA ILE A 68 2.01 -1.40 17.44
C ILE A 68 2.16 -2.65 18.31
N SER A 69 3.10 -3.55 17.95
CA SER A 69 3.37 -4.76 18.72
C SER A 69 3.83 -4.43 20.13
N LYS A 70 4.76 -3.49 20.29
CA LYS A 70 5.25 -3.05 21.60
C LYS A 70 4.12 -2.53 22.49
N GLN A 71 3.24 -1.67 21.95
CA GLN A 71 2.08 -1.17 22.69
C GLN A 71 1.15 -2.31 23.13
N LEU A 72 0.90 -3.29 22.26
CA LEU A 72 0.07 -4.45 22.60
C LEU A 72 0.72 -5.38 23.63
N ILE A 73 2.05 -5.51 23.61
CA ILE A 73 2.80 -6.25 24.64
C ILE A 73 2.64 -5.57 25.99
N ASP A 74 2.84 -4.26 26.06
CA ASP A 74 2.71 -3.47 27.29
C ASP A 74 1.28 -3.53 27.87
N MET A 75 0.28 -3.67 27.01
CA MET A 75 -1.13 -3.86 27.40
C MET A 75 -1.51 -5.32 27.75
N GLY A 76 -0.61 -6.29 27.58
CA GLY A 76 -0.92 -7.72 27.74
C GLY A 76 -1.86 -8.28 26.66
N LEU A 77 -1.95 -7.59 25.52
CA LEU A 77 -2.86 -7.87 24.40
C LEU A 77 -2.16 -8.51 23.20
N TYR A 78 -0.85 -8.74 23.25
CA TYR A 78 -0.12 -9.20 22.07
C TYR A 78 -0.58 -10.59 21.59
N ASN A 79 -1.03 -11.47 22.48
CA ASN A 79 -1.54 -12.80 22.12
C ASN A 79 -2.94 -12.76 21.47
N ALA A 80 -3.22 -13.69 20.55
CA ALA A 80 -4.47 -13.73 19.78
C ALA A 80 -5.74 -13.72 20.63
N THR A 81 -5.84 -14.55 21.69
CA THR A 81 -7.06 -14.66 22.49
C THR A 81 -7.36 -13.38 23.31
N PRO A 82 -6.39 -12.77 24.02
CA PRO A 82 -6.57 -11.44 24.60
C PRO A 82 -6.90 -10.36 23.56
N PHE A 83 -6.16 -10.31 22.44
CA PHE A 83 -6.39 -9.35 21.36
C PHE A 83 -7.82 -9.42 20.83
N PHE A 84 -8.29 -10.62 20.48
CA PHE A 84 -9.63 -10.82 19.93
C PHE A 84 -10.73 -10.40 20.91
N ARG A 85 -10.59 -10.73 22.20
CA ARG A 85 -11.53 -10.26 23.23
C ARG A 85 -11.55 -8.75 23.33
N TRP A 86 -10.40 -8.10 23.29
CA TRP A 86 -10.29 -6.64 23.35
C TRP A 86 -10.92 -5.93 22.14
N ILE A 87 -10.76 -6.51 20.94
CA ILE A 87 -11.42 -6.04 19.71
C ILE A 87 -12.95 -6.28 19.77
N ASP A 88 -13.41 -7.43 20.27
CA ASP A 88 -14.85 -7.73 20.37
C ASP A 88 -15.60 -6.84 21.36
N GLN A 89 -14.90 -6.32 22.38
CA GLN A 89 -15.44 -5.35 23.32
C GLN A 89 -15.56 -3.94 22.72
N ALA A 90 -15.03 -3.70 21.52
CA ALA A 90 -15.21 -2.43 20.82
C ALA A 90 -16.55 -2.44 20.08
N GLU A 91 -17.35 -1.39 20.26
CA GLU A 91 -18.64 -1.23 19.56
C GLU A 91 -18.53 -1.42 18.03
N LYS A 92 -17.41 -0.97 17.46
CA LYS A 92 -17.15 -1.03 16.02
C LYS A 92 -16.33 -2.24 15.58
N HIS A 93 -16.02 -3.17 16.49
CA HIS A 93 -15.14 -4.32 16.25
C HIS A 93 -13.76 -3.97 15.66
N TYR A 94 -13.28 -2.77 15.95
CA TYR A 94 -11.92 -2.32 15.68
C TYR A 94 -11.47 -1.36 16.79
N ARG A 95 -10.16 -1.20 16.91
CA ARG A 95 -9.53 -0.22 17.81
C ARG A 95 -8.54 0.63 17.02
N GLU A 96 -8.15 1.76 17.57
CA GLU A 96 -7.10 2.61 16.97
C GLU A 96 -5.99 2.81 17.98
N LEU A 97 -4.75 2.80 17.50
CA LEU A 97 -3.56 3.19 18.27
C LEU A 97 -2.84 4.32 17.53
N SER A 98 -2.32 5.29 18.28
CA SER A 98 -1.39 6.27 17.75
C SER A 98 0.03 5.73 17.84
N ILE A 99 0.87 6.05 16.86
CA ILE A 99 2.30 5.70 16.86
C ILE A 99 3.18 6.97 16.90
N SER A 100 4.50 6.81 16.92
CA SER A 100 5.48 7.87 17.22
C SER A 100 5.42 9.08 16.29
N ASP A 101 5.02 8.89 15.02
CA ASP A 101 4.86 9.97 14.04
C ASP A 101 3.53 10.72 14.17
N GLY A 102 2.70 10.38 15.16
CA GLY A 102 1.38 10.98 15.39
C GLY A 102 0.27 10.41 14.51
N SER A 103 0.58 9.51 13.57
CA SER A 103 -0.44 8.79 12.81
C SER A 103 -1.17 7.79 13.70
N LYS A 104 -2.46 7.63 13.42
CA LYS A 104 -3.35 6.59 13.95
C LYS A 104 -3.49 5.43 12.99
N TRP A 105 -3.49 4.23 13.56
CA TRP A 105 -3.65 2.96 12.86
C TRP A 105 -4.83 2.20 13.43
N THR A 106 -5.69 1.72 12.53
CA THR A 106 -6.83 0.85 12.85
C THR A 106 -6.33 -0.58 12.99
N LEU A 107 -6.73 -1.23 14.09
CA LEU A 107 -6.46 -2.62 14.40
C LEU A 107 -7.77 -3.42 14.29
N LEU A 108 -7.72 -4.52 13.55
CA LEU A 108 -8.82 -5.44 13.28
C LEU A 108 -8.37 -6.87 13.54
N LYS A 109 -9.34 -7.78 13.69
CA LYS A 109 -9.06 -9.21 13.63
C LYS A 109 -8.60 -9.59 12.22
N GLY A 110 -7.39 -10.15 12.13
CA GLY A 110 -6.86 -10.76 10.93
C GLY A 110 -7.34 -12.20 10.75
N LYS A 111 -6.59 -12.99 9.97
CA LYS A 111 -6.92 -14.40 9.74
C LYS A 111 -6.43 -15.26 10.92
N PRO A 112 -7.18 -16.30 11.36
CA PRO A 112 -6.69 -17.27 12.34
C PRO A 112 -5.42 -17.98 11.85
N ALA A 113 -4.55 -18.37 12.79
CA ALA A 113 -3.18 -18.91 12.63
C ALA A 113 -2.06 -17.84 12.68
N ASP A 114 -1.58 -17.32 11.55
CA ASP A 114 -0.26 -16.64 11.54
C ASP A 114 -0.34 -15.10 11.48
N PHE A 115 -1.51 -14.54 11.18
CA PHE A 115 -1.69 -13.12 10.88
C PHE A 115 -2.97 -12.59 11.52
N TYR A 116 -3.10 -12.79 12.84
CA TYR A 116 -4.31 -12.44 13.57
C TYR A 116 -4.47 -10.94 13.85
N LEU A 117 -3.42 -10.15 13.68
CA LEU A 117 -3.44 -8.71 13.93
C LEU A 117 -3.43 -7.99 12.58
N HIS A 118 -4.59 -7.57 12.08
CA HIS A 118 -4.68 -6.80 10.83
C HIS A 118 -4.61 -5.31 11.15
N ILE A 119 -3.64 -4.61 10.55
CA ILE A 119 -3.52 -3.15 10.63
C ILE A 119 -3.70 -2.47 9.28
N HIS A 120 -4.26 -1.27 9.32
CA HIS A 120 -4.18 -0.29 8.24
C HIS A 120 -4.26 1.13 8.81
N PRO A 121 -3.85 2.16 8.06
CA PRO A 121 -3.98 3.54 8.49
C PRO A 121 -5.44 3.87 8.80
N SER A 122 -5.66 4.62 9.87
CA SER A 122 -6.99 5.11 10.20
C SER A 122 -7.45 6.17 9.20
N ARG A 123 -8.75 6.24 8.98
CA ARG A 123 -9.33 7.24 8.08
C ARG A 123 -9.04 8.66 8.60
N HIS A 124 -8.59 9.55 7.71
CA HIS A 124 -8.25 10.95 8.03
C HIS A 124 -7.16 11.10 9.11
N SER A 125 -6.37 10.05 9.32
CA SER A 125 -5.21 10.06 10.18
C SER A 125 -4.10 10.97 9.63
N LEU A 126 -3.19 11.41 10.51
CA LEU A 126 -1.98 12.10 10.06
C LEU A 126 -1.21 11.18 9.08
N HIS A 127 -0.58 11.79 8.08
CA HIS A 127 0.14 11.07 7.03
C HIS A 127 -0.72 10.03 6.28
N THR A 128 -2.03 10.26 6.11
CA THR A 128 -2.92 9.32 5.41
C THR A 128 -3.73 10.01 4.31
N ALA A 129 -3.66 9.45 3.10
CA ALA A 129 -4.47 9.87 1.96
C ALA A 129 -5.55 8.82 1.65
N ARG A 130 -6.81 9.24 1.53
CA ARG A 130 -7.91 8.35 1.15
C ARG A 130 -8.07 8.34 -0.37
N ILE A 131 -7.87 7.18 -0.99
CA ILE A 131 -7.79 7.06 -2.46
C ILE A 131 -8.57 5.85 -2.98
N LYS A 132 -9.20 5.99 -4.17
CA LYS A 132 -9.78 4.84 -4.88
C LYS A 132 -8.66 3.91 -5.33
N THR A 133 -8.73 2.64 -4.96
CA THR A 133 -7.68 1.66 -5.25
C THR A 133 -7.45 1.48 -6.75
N THR A 134 -8.47 1.63 -7.60
CA THR A 134 -8.31 1.58 -9.06
C THR A 134 -7.50 2.74 -9.63
N ILE A 135 -7.59 3.93 -9.00
CA ILE A 135 -6.80 5.13 -9.37
C ILE A 135 -5.35 4.89 -8.96
N LEU A 136 -5.12 4.52 -7.70
CA LEU A 136 -3.78 4.19 -7.19
C LEU A 136 -3.12 3.09 -8.03
N LYS A 137 -3.81 1.98 -8.27
CA LYS A 137 -3.30 0.86 -9.07
C LYS A 137 -2.89 1.29 -10.48
N SER A 138 -3.65 2.18 -11.11
CA SER A 138 -3.33 2.69 -12.46
C SER A 138 -2.12 3.60 -12.47
N ALA A 139 -2.00 4.48 -11.47
CA ALA A 139 -0.84 5.36 -11.32
C ALA A 139 0.44 4.56 -11.04
N VAL A 140 0.39 3.60 -10.10
CA VAL A 140 1.51 2.70 -9.78
C VAL A 140 1.95 1.89 -11.00
N ALA A 141 0.99 1.32 -11.73
CA ALA A 141 1.28 0.58 -12.95
C ALA A 141 1.97 1.43 -14.01
N LEU A 142 1.51 2.68 -14.19
CA LEU A 142 2.08 3.60 -15.16
C LEU A 142 3.53 3.95 -14.80
N VAL A 143 3.78 4.32 -13.54
CA VAL A 143 5.14 4.63 -13.06
C VAL A 143 6.05 3.42 -13.21
N ALA A 144 5.60 2.25 -12.76
CA ALA A 144 6.35 0.99 -12.90
C ALA A 144 6.71 0.66 -14.35
N TYR A 145 5.76 0.85 -15.27
CA TYR A 145 5.97 0.61 -16.70
C TYR A 145 6.99 1.60 -17.30
N VAL A 146 6.87 2.89 -16.99
CA VAL A 146 7.80 3.93 -17.45
C VAL A 146 9.23 3.62 -16.97
N TYR A 147 9.41 3.26 -15.70
CA TYR A 147 10.71 2.83 -15.16
C TYR A 147 11.24 1.56 -15.85
N ALA A 148 10.45 0.50 -15.89
CA ALA A 148 10.91 -0.79 -16.40
C ALA A 148 11.24 -0.77 -17.90
N LYS A 149 10.57 0.09 -18.68
CA LYS A 149 10.77 0.23 -20.12
C LYS A 149 11.68 1.39 -20.50
N GLN A 150 12.19 2.16 -19.53
CA GLN A 150 13.00 3.36 -19.76
C GLN A 150 12.29 4.34 -20.72
N GLU A 151 10.97 4.44 -20.61
CA GLU A 151 10.22 5.47 -21.31
C GLU A 151 10.37 6.78 -20.52
N ASN A 152 10.34 7.93 -21.21
CA ASN A 152 10.61 9.21 -20.56
C ASN A 152 9.35 9.90 -19.99
N ASP A 153 8.16 9.55 -20.50
CA ASP A 153 6.99 10.40 -20.31
C ASP A 153 5.77 9.65 -19.74
N ILE A 154 5.25 10.18 -18.63
CA ILE A 154 3.92 9.84 -18.11
C ILE A 154 2.87 10.49 -19.02
N THR A 155 2.28 9.70 -19.93
CA THR A 155 1.28 10.18 -20.90
C THR A 155 -0.06 9.46 -20.82
N ALA A 156 -1.11 10.08 -21.36
CA ALA A 156 -2.43 9.47 -21.53
C ALA A 156 -2.39 8.16 -22.35
N LEU A 157 -1.55 8.14 -23.40
CA LEU A 157 -1.37 6.97 -24.24
C LEU A 157 -0.73 5.81 -23.45
N ALA A 158 0.35 6.10 -22.71
CA ALA A 158 1.00 5.12 -21.85
C ALA A 158 0.05 4.60 -20.77
N LEU A 159 -0.72 5.49 -20.12
CA LEU A 159 -1.73 5.10 -19.13
C LEU A 159 -2.71 4.07 -19.68
N ASN A 160 -3.32 4.35 -20.84
CA ASN A 160 -4.32 3.45 -21.42
C ASN A 160 -3.71 2.14 -21.93
N ARG A 161 -2.47 2.17 -22.43
CA ARG A 161 -1.71 0.96 -22.78
C ARG A 161 -1.52 0.07 -21.56
N VAL A 162 -0.94 0.61 -20.48
CA VAL A 162 -0.67 -0.13 -19.24
C VAL A 162 -1.94 -0.67 -18.61
N ARG A 163 -3.03 0.11 -18.61
CA ARG A 163 -4.33 -0.35 -18.10
C ARG A 163 -4.82 -1.58 -18.85
N LYS A 164 -4.71 -1.60 -20.17
CA LYS A 164 -5.13 -2.73 -21.00
C LYS A 164 -4.19 -3.92 -20.83
N ASP A 165 -2.90 -3.70 -21.06
CA ASP A 165 -1.93 -4.77 -21.29
C ASP A 165 -1.43 -5.38 -19.97
N CYS A 166 -1.36 -4.59 -18.90
CA CYS A 166 -0.82 -5.03 -17.61
C CYS A 166 -1.88 -5.22 -16.53
N LEU A 167 -2.98 -4.45 -16.55
CA LEU A 167 -4.01 -4.49 -15.50
C LEU A 167 -5.33 -5.17 -15.93
N GLY A 168 -5.52 -5.45 -17.22
CA GLY A 168 -6.80 -5.95 -17.76
C GLY A 168 -7.97 -5.00 -17.52
N LEU A 169 -7.71 -3.69 -17.41
CA LEU A 169 -8.71 -2.65 -17.18
C LEU A 169 -9.05 -1.93 -18.48
N PRO A 170 -10.31 -1.47 -18.67
CA PRO A 170 -10.68 -0.70 -19.84
C PRO A 170 -9.94 0.64 -19.88
N PRO A 171 -9.75 1.24 -21.07
CA PRO A 171 -9.19 2.58 -21.17
C PRO A 171 -10.05 3.59 -20.41
N ILE A 172 -9.42 4.64 -19.91
CA ILE A 172 -10.09 5.76 -19.25
C ILE A 172 -10.32 6.87 -20.26
N LYS A 173 -11.41 7.62 -20.08
CA LYS A 173 -11.73 8.83 -20.85
C LYS A 173 -10.93 10.02 -20.31
N GLU A 174 -10.65 10.98 -21.18
CA GLU A 174 -9.75 12.11 -20.91
C GLU A 174 -10.11 12.90 -19.64
N ASP A 175 -11.40 13.11 -19.38
CA ASP A 175 -11.95 13.79 -18.20
C ASP A 175 -11.60 13.13 -16.86
N HIS A 176 -11.30 11.83 -16.88
CA HIS A 176 -10.93 11.05 -15.71
C HIS A 176 -9.42 10.72 -15.63
N MET A 177 -8.64 11.03 -16.67
CA MET A 177 -7.21 10.74 -16.70
C MET A 177 -6.40 11.69 -15.82
N LYS A 178 -6.78 12.97 -15.80
CA LYS A 178 -5.99 14.04 -15.17
C LYS A 178 -5.54 13.66 -13.75
N HIS A 179 -6.45 13.19 -12.92
CA HIS A 179 -6.15 12.82 -11.54
C HIS A 179 -5.20 11.62 -11.42
N ILE A 180 -5.26 10.65 -12.34
CA ILE A 180 -4.33 9.51 -12.35
C ILE A 180 -2.93 9.95 -12.78
N LEU A 181 -2.86 10.82 -13.79
CA LEU A 181 -1.58 11.34 -14.29
C LEU A 181 -0.91 12.22 -13.23
N GLU A 182 -1.65 13.13 -12.59
CA GLU A 182 -1.14 13.94 -11.47
C GLU A 182 -0.61 13.06 -10.32
N LEU A 183 -1.36 12.02 -9.95
CA LEU A 183 -0.90 11.06 -8.95
C LEU A 183 0.34 10.28 -9.39
N ALA A 184 0.42 9.88 -10.66
CA ALA A 184 1.57 9.17 -11.19
C ALA A 184 2.83 10.04 -11.15
N VAL A 185 2.71 11.33 -11.47
CA VAL A 185 3.82 12.30 -11.36
C VAL A 185 4.25 12.50 -9.92
N ASP A 186 3.32 12.73 -8.97
CA ASP A 186 3.66 12.85 -7.53
C ASP A 186 4.29 11.55 -6.99
N LEU A 187 3.77 10.39 -7.41
CA LEU A 187 4.33 9.10 -7.05
C LEU A 187 5.76 8.94 -7.57
N GLN A 188 6.01 9.26 -8.85
CA GLN A 188 7.34 9.19 -9.45
C GLN A 188 8.33 10.07 -8.67
N ASP A 189 8.01 11.35 -8.47
CA ASP A 189 8.87 12.30 -7.74
C ASP A 189 9.20 11.82 -6.32
N ARG A 190 8.21 11.25 -5.61
CA ARG A 190 8.43 10.67 -4.27
C ARG A 190 9.34 9.45 -4.32
N CYS A 191 9.11 8.53 -5.26
CA CYS A 191 9.94 7.34 -5.37
C CYS A 191 11.39 7.70 -5.74
N GLU A 192 11.61 8.71 -6.59
CA GLU A 192 12.94 9.23 -6.94
C GLU A 192 13.66 9.84 -5.74
N LYS A 193 12.96 10.68 -4.96
CA LYS A 193 13.53 11.30 -3.76
C LYS A 193 13.92 10.28 -2.70
N THR A 194 13.12 9.23 -2.52
CA THR A 194 13.37 8.21 -1.49
C THR A 194 14.38 7.16 -1.94
N TYR A 195 14.30 6.67 -3.18
CA TYR A 195 15.09 5.52 -3.65
C TYR A 195 16.16 5.86 -4.68
N ARG A 196 16.31 7.14 -5.07
CA ARG A 196 17.29 7.62 -6.07
C ARG A 196 17.18 6.91 -7.42
N LEU A 197 15.95 6.63 -7.83
CA LEU A 197 15.68 6.08 -9.16
C LEU A 197 16.21 7.04 -10.22
N ARG A 198 16.97 6.52 -11.20
CA ARG A 198 17.59 7.27 -12.29
C ARG A 198 17.26 6.65 -13.64
#